data_AF-A0A4U7D3I6-F1
#
_entry.id   AF-A0A4U7D3I6-F1
#
_cell.length_a   1.000
_cell.length_b   1.000
_cell.length_c   1.000
_cell.angle_alpha   90.00
_cell.angle_beta   90.00
_cell.angle_gamma   90.00
#
_symmetry.space_group_name_H-M   'P 1'
#
loop_
_entity.id
_entity.type
_entity.pdbx_description
1 polymer ?
#
loop_
_entity_poly.entity_id
_entity_poly.type
_entity_poly.pdbx_seq_one_letter_code
_entity_poly.pdbx_strand_id
1 'polypeptide(L)' 'RAIGLSKLESIYHVVLPQALRYAIPSWTNEFVYLIKYSSLAGFITVPELYYLANQVASDTFRYTTVFLVLGAM' A
#
# COMPACT_ATOMS: atom_id res chain seq x y z
N ARG A 1 -24.47 -30.06 4.15
CA ARG A 1 -23.41 -31.08 4.40
C ARG A 1 -23.86 -32.46 3.92
N ALA A 2 -24.60 -32.54 2.81
CA ALA A 2 -25.36 -33.74 2.42
C ALA A 2 -24.78 -34.48 1.20
N ILE A 3 -23.63 -34.04 0.66
CA ILE A 3 -23.04 -34.58 -0.58
C ILE A 3 -21.74 -35.36 -0.28
N GLY A 4 -21.51 -35.80 0.96
CA GLY A 4 -20.34 -36.61 1.33
C GLY A 4 -18.97 -35.89 1.34
N LEU A 5 -18.92 -34.59 1.01
CA LEU A 5 -17.67 -33.82 1.01
C LEU A 5 -17.07 -33.72 2.42
N SER A 6 -15.78 -33.98 2.53
CA SER A 6 -15.01 -33.71 3.74
C SER A 6 -14.94 -32.19 4.01
N LYS A 7 -14.59 -31.80 5.24
CA LYS A 7 -14.56 -30.39 5.64
C LYS A 7 -13.66 -29.53 4.73
N LEU A 8 -12.52 -30.07 4.32
CA LEU A 8 -11.59 -29.38 3.43
C LEU A 8 -12.13 -29.28 2.01
N GLU A 9 -12.71 -30.37 1.49
CA GLU A 9 -13.30 -30.35 0.14
C GLU A 9 -14.49 -29.39 0.05
N SER A 10 -15.31 -29.31 1.10
CA SER A 10 -16.40 -28.34 1.17
C SER A 10 -15.87 -26.91 1.22
N ILE A 11 -14.77 -26.64 1.91
CA ILE A 11 -14.17 -25.29 1.92
C ILE A 11 -13.65 -24.95 0.52
N TYR A 12 -12.89 -25.84 -0.09
CA TYR A 12 -12.22 -25.56 -1.36
C TYR A 12 -13.19 -25.47 -2.55
N HIS A 13 -14.18 -26.36 -2.63
CA HIS A 13 -15.07 -26.44 -3.81
C HIS A 13 -16.34 -25.60 -3.66
N VAL A 14 -16.73 -25.24 -2.44
CA VAL A 14 -18.02 -24.56 -2.19
C VAL A 14 -17.77 -23.18 -1.59
N VAL A 15 -17.14 -23.12 -0.42
CA VAL A 15 -17.03 -21.86 0.34
C VAL A 15 -16.05 -20.89 -0.31
N LEU A 16 -14.86 -21.35 -0.68
CA LEU A 16 -13.77 -20.53 -1.23
C LEU A 16 -14.16 -19.86 -2.56
N PRO A 17 -14.65 -20.56 -3.60
CA PRO A 17 -15.05 -19.92 -4.84
C PRO A 17 -16.25 -18.96 -4.66
N GLN A 18 -17.19 -19.28 -3.75
CA GLN A 18 -18.30 -18.37 -3.44
C GLN A 18 -17.81 -17.11 -2.71
N ALA A 19 -16.98 -17.28 -1.69
CA ALA A 19 -16.40 -16.16 -0.93
C ALA A 19 -15.53 -15.26 -1.83
N LEU A 20 -14.71 -15.85 -2.70
CA LEU A 20 -13.90 -15.11 -3.68
C LEU A 20 -14.77 -14.32 -4.65
N ARG A 21 -15.89 -14.88 -5.13
CA ARG A 21 -16.82 -14.15 -6.02
C ARG A 21 -17.40 -12.89 -5.38
N TYR A 22 -17.60 -12.89 -4.06
CA TYR A 22 -18.05 -11.70 -3.32
C TYR A 22 -16.90 -10.77 -2.92
N ALA A 23 -15.73 -11.31 -2.59
CA ALA A 23 -14.58 -10.53 -2.13
C ALA A 23 -13.86 -9.79 -3.27
N ILE A 24 -13.75 -10.40 -4.46
CA ILE A 24 -13.03 -9.83 -5.61
C ILE A 24 -13.55 -8.44 -6.01
N PRO A 25 -14.88 -8.22 -6.20
CA PRO A 25 -15.39 -6.89 -6.53
C PRO A 25 -15.10 -5.85 -5.45
N SER A 26 -15.19 -6.23 -4.17
CA SER A 26 -14.91 -5.36 -3.04
C SER A 26 -13.43 -4.97 -2.97
N TRP A 27 -12.52 -5.91 -3.26
CA TRP A 27 -11.08 -5.64 -3.33
C TRP A 27 -10.71 -4.73 -4.49
N THR A 28 -11.41 -4.79 -5.63
CA THR A 28 -11.15 -3.86 -6.73
C THR A 28 -11.45 -2.42 -6.33
N ASN A 29 -12.53 -2.17 -5.59
CA ASN A 29 -12.82 -0.84 -5.06
C ASN A 29 -11.74 -0.39 -4.06
N GLU A 30 -11.37 -1.27 -3.13
CA GLU A 30 -10.35 -0.95 -2.13
C GLU A 30 -8.98 -0.70 -2.76
N PHE A 31 -8.61 -1.46 -3.79
CA PHE A 31 -7.36 -1.26 -4.53
C PHE A 31 -7.26 0.14 -5.16
N VAL A 32 -8.35 0.63 -5.74
CA VAL A 32 -8.41 1.99 -6.28
C VAL A 32 -8.28 3.05 -5.17
N TYR A 33 -8.88 2.81 -4.00
CA TYR A 33 -8.70 3.69 -2.84
C TYR A 33 -7.25 3.68 -2.33
N LEU A 34 -6.62 2.51 -2.25
CA LEU A 34 -5.23 2.38 -1.84
C LEU A 34 -4.29 3.16 -2.78
N ILE A 35 -4.51 3.12 -4.09
CA ILE A 35 -3.74 3.94 -5.05
C ILE A 35 -3.92 5.44 -4.77
N LYS A 36 -5.15 5.88 -4.50
CA LYS A 36 -5.43 7.30 -4.21
C LYS A 36 -4.78 7.74 -2.90
N TYR A 37 -4.92 6.95 -1.84
CA TYR A 37 -4.34 7.26 -0.54
C TYR A 37 -2.81 7.16 -0.55
N SER A 38 -2.22 6.20 -1.26
CA SER A 38 -0.76 6.09 -1.38
C SER A 38 -0.16 7.24 -2.20
N SER A 39 -0.84 7.66 -3.27
CA SER A 39 -0.43 8.82 -4.06
C SER A 39 -0.52 10.11 -3.24
N LEU A 40 -1.60 10.28 -2.47
CA LEU A 40 -1.75 11.44 -1.58
C LEU A 40 -0.72 11.44 -0.45
N ALA A 41 -0.49 10.28 0.19
CA ALA A 41 0.50 10.15 1.25
C ALA A 41 1.92 10.44 0.73
N GLY A 42 2.30 9.87 -0.43
CA GLY A 42 3.57 10.18 -1.09
C GLY A 42 3.69 11.65 -1.49
N PHE A 43 2.62 12.23 -2.05
CA PHE A 43 2.58 13.63 -2.43
C PHE A 43 2.71 14.60 -1.25
N ILE A 44 2.19 14.26 -0.07
CA ILE A 44 2.35 15.09 1.15
C ILE A 44 3.74 14.88 1.76
N THR A 45 4.21 13.63 1.80
CA THR A 45 5.49 13.25 2.43
C THR A 45 6.70 13.81 1.69
N VAL A 46 6.68 13.87 0.35
CA VAL A 46 7.82 14.37 -0.44
C VAL A 46 8.13 15.85 -0.16
N PRO A 47 7.16 16.79 -0.19
CA PRO A 47 7.34 18.16 0.27
C PRO A 47 7.79 18.28 1.73
N GLU A 48 7.24 17.47 2.65
CA GLU A 48 7.62 17.49 4.07
C GLU A 48 9.07 17.04 4.27
N LEU A 49 9.49 15.94 3.63
CA LEU A 49 10.87 15.47 3.64
C LEU A 49 11.82 16.48 3.01
N TYR A 50 11.42 17.11 1.89
CA TYR A 50 12.20 18.15 1.25
C TYR A 50 12.40 19.36 2.17
N TYR A 51 11.35 19.77 2.89
CA TYR A 51 11.42 20.84 3.87
C TYR A 51 12.40 20.52 5.00
N LEU A 52 12.29 19.32 5.59
CA LEU A 52 13.22 18.85 6.63
C LEU A 52 14.66 18.76 6.11
N ALA A 53 14.86 18.25 4.90
CA ALA A 53 16.17 18.20 4.25
C ALA A 53 16.75 19.58 4.01
N ASN A 54 15.94 20.56 3.61
CA ASN A 54 16.38 21.95 3.43
C ASN A 54 16.82 22.58 4.76
N GLN A 55 16.08 22.32 5.84
CA GLN A 55 16.43 22.78 7.19
C GLN A 55 17.78 22.20 7.64
N VAL A 56 17.96 20.87 7.56
CA VAL A 56 19.21 20.20 7.95
C VAL A 56 20.39 20.64 7.06
N ALA A 57 20.14 20.84 5.76
CA ALA A 57 21.14 21.32 4.83
C ALA A 57 21.59 22.75 5.15
N SER A 58 20.68 23.60 5.62
CA SER A 58 20.97 24.97 6.06
C SER A 58 21.77 25.00 7.36
N ASP A 59 21.43 24.15 8.33
CA ASP A 59 22.14 24.06 9.61
C ASP A 59 23.56 23.49 9.46
N THR A 60 23.72 22.52 8.55
CA THR A 60 24.99 21.81 8.36
C THR A 60 25.82 22.40 7.21
N PHE A 61 25.28 23.34 6.44
CA PHE A 61 25.83 23.85 5.17
C PHE A 61 26.20 22.77 4.14
N ARG A 62 25.57 21.59 4.22
CA ARG A 62 25.89 20.40 3.40
C ARG A 62 24.75 19.99 2.47
N TYR A 63 24.31 20.91 1.62
CA TYR A 63 23.22 20.71 0.66
C TYR A 63 23.40 19.48 -0.23
N THR A 64 24.58 19.30 -0.82
CA THR A 64 24.84 18.20 -1.75
C THR A 64 24.67 16.83 -1.10
N THR A 65 25.18 16.61 0.12
CA THR A 65 25.05 15.30 0.77
C THR A 65 23.61 15.04 1.20
N VAL A 66 22.92 16.04 1.76
CA VAL A 66 21.56 15.88 2.29
C VAL A 66 20.55 15.62 1.17
N PHE A 67 20.61 16.35 0.05
CA PHE A 67 19.72 16.10 -1.09
C PHE A 67 20.05 14.81 -1.86
N LEU A 68 21.31 14.39 -1.88
CA LEU A 68 21.70 13.12 -2.53
C LEU A 68 21.19 11.92 -1.72
N VAL A 69 21.22 11.99 -0.38
CA VAL A 69 20.59 10.98 0.48
C VAL A 69 19.07 10.99 0.33
N LEU A 70 18.43 12.17 0.30
CA LEU A 70 16.98 12.28 0.10
C LEU A 70 16.52 11.71 -1.25
N GLY A 71 17.27 11.94 -2.33
CA GLY A 71 16.94 11.39 -3.66
C GLY A 71 17.28 9.91 -3.86
N ALA A 72 18.07 9.32 -2.95
CA ALA A 72 18.45 7.90 -2.99
C ALA A 72 17.57 6.99 -2.12
N MET A 73 16.78 7.57 -1.21
CA MET A 73 15.77 6.88 -0.40
C MET A 73 14.43 6.81 -1.14
#